data_AF-M8A3N2-F1
#
_entry.id   AF-M8A3N2-F1
#
_cell.length_a   1.000
_cell.length_b   1.000
_cell.length_c   1.000
_cell.angle_alpha   90.00
_cell.angle_beta   90.00
_cell.angle_gamma   90.00
#
_symmetry.space_group_name_H-M   'P 1'
#
loop_
_entity.id
_entity.type
_entity.pdbx_description
1 polymer ?
#
loop_
_entity_poly.entity_id
_entity_poly.type
_entity_poly.pdbx_seq_one_letter_code
_entity_poly.pdbx_strand_id
1 'polypeptide(L)' 'MGDEGRSFLFNGTSLGELLERLQEDTGLKDVIICSRNPITSKLMPLRLQLPPNNNAMHVVLVHESSKGSFL' A
#
# COMPACT_ATOMS: atom_id res chain seq x y z
N MET A 1 8.68 20.62 7.03
CA MET A 1 7.73 20.48 5.89
C MET A 1 7.21 19.07 6.01
N GLY A 2 6.02 18.89 6.59
CA GLY A 2 5.50 17.56 6.89
C GLY A 2 4.96 16.94 5.61
N ASP A 3 5.39 15.72 5.29
CA ASP A 3 4.70 14.87 4.33
C ASP A 3 3.27 14.65 4.84
N GLU A 4 2.34 15.45 4.32
CA GLU A 4 0.91 15.27 4.61
C GLU A 4 0.49 13.94 3.99
N GLY A 5 0.32 12.92 4.85
CA GLY A 5 -0.17 11.62 4.43
C GLY A 5 -1.48 11.78 3.66
N ARG A 6 -1.49 11.40 2.38
CA ARG A 6 -2.69 11.50 1.54
C ARG A 6 -3.63 10.35 1.88
N SER A 7 -4.86 10.68 2.25
CA SER A 7 -5.94 9.72 2.49
C SER A 7 -6.99 9.81 1.39
N PHE A 8 -7.52 8.68 0.94
CA PHE A 8 -8.62 8.63 0.00
C PHE A 8 -9.65 7.58 0.44
N LEU A 9 -10.90 7.77 0.04
CA LEU A 9 -11.95 6.79 0.25
C LEU A 9 -11.84 5.71 -0.84
N PHE A 10 -11.77 4.45 -0.42
CA PHE A 10 -11.72 3.31 -1.31
C PHE A 10 -12.88 2.36 -0.98
N ASN A 11 -13.76 2.12 -1.95
CA ASN A 11 -14.95 1.25 -1.80
C ASN A 11 -14.81 -0.09 -2.53
N GLY A 12 -13.59 -0.46 -2.92
CA GLY A 12 -13.31 -1.73 -3.57
C GLY A 12 -13.07 -2.88 -2.60
N THR A 13 -13.07 -4.09 -3.12
CA THR A 13 -12.87 -5.32 -2.34
C THR A 13 -11.52 -5.99 -2.60
N SER A 14 -10.82 -5.57 -3.64
CA SER A 14 -9.63 -6.25 -4.15
C SER A 14 -8.40 -5.36 -4.10
N LEU A 15 -7.24 -5.98 -3.84
CA LEU A 15 -5.95 -5.29 -3.84
C LEU A 15 -5.60 -4.72 -5.23
N GLY A 16 -6.00 -5.40 -6.31
CA GLY A 16 -5.80 -4.91 -7.67
C GLY A 16 -6.51 -3.58 -7.91
N GLU A 17 -7.78 -3.47 -7.53
CA GLU A 17 -8.54 -2.22 -7.66
C GLU A 17 -7.95 -1.11 -6.78
N LEU A 18 -7.46 -1.45 -5.57
CA LEU A 18 -6.76 -0.49 -4.72
C LEU A 18 -5.47 0.01 -5.38
N LEU A 19 -4.69 -0.89 -5.97
CA LEU A 19 -3.46 -0.57 -6.68
C LEU A 19 -3.73 0.33 -7.89
N GLU A 20 -4.71 0.01 -8.72
CA GLU A 20 -5.10 0.84 -9.86
C GLU A 20 -5.49 2.26 -9.41
N ARG A 21 -6.34 2.37 -8.39
CA ARG A 21 -6.73 3.68 -7.83
C ARG A 21 -5.54 4.49 -7.32
N LEU A 22 -4.58 3.83 -6.67
CA LEU A 22 -3.35 4.47 -6.19
C LEU A 22 -2.47 4.95 -7.36
N GLN A 23 -2.35 4.15 -8.42
CA GLN A 23 -1.59 4.54 -9.61
C GLN A 23 -2.23 5.71 -10.35
N GLU A 24 -3.56 5.73 -10.44
CA GLU A 24 -4.32 6.87 -11.01
C GLU A 24 -4.13 8.15 -10.19
N ASP A 25 -4.25 8.08 -8.85
CA ASP A 25 -4.19 9.25 -7.97
C ASP A 25 -2.77 9.82 -7.81
N THR A 26 -1.75 8.94 -7.80
CA THR A 26 -0.34 9.33 -7.59
C THR A 26 0.45 9.47 -8.89
N GLY A 27 -0.04 8.93 -10.00
CA GLY A 27 0.68 8.87 -11.27
C GLY A 27 1.86 7.90 -11.28
N LEU A 28 2.08 7.13 -10.21
CA LEU A 28 3.18 6.19 -10.07
C LEU A 28 2.91 4.91 -10.89
N LYS A 29 3.94 4.43 -11.59
CA LYS A 29 3.93 3.16 -12.33
C LYS A 29 4.86 2.18 -11.64
N ASP A 30 4.66 0.88 -11.88
CA ASP A 30 5.52 -0.20 -11.35
C ASP A 30 5.71 -0.10 -9.82
N VAL A 31 4.59 0.01 -9.10
CA VAL A 31 4.55 0.08 -7.63
C VAL A 31 3.88 -1.15 -7.05
N ILE A 32 4.37 -1.55 -5.88
CA ILE A 32 3.75 -2.60 -5.07
C ILE A 32 3.19 -2.00 -3.77
N ILE A 33 2.08 -2.58 -3.31
CA ILE A 33 1.50 -2.24 -2.01
C ILE A 33 2.18 -3.10 -0.95
N CYS A 34 2.78 -2.43 0.04
CA CYS A 34 3.39 -3.08 1.19
C CYS A 34 2.67 -2.69 2.48
N SER A 35 2.66 -3.60 3.45
CA SER A 35 2.33 -3.30 4.84
C SER A 35 3.57 -3.38 5.72
N ARG A 36 3.63 -2.54 6.76
CA ARG A 36 4.65 -2.70 7.79
C ARG A 36 4.17 -3.74 8.79
N ASN A 37 4.96 -4.80 8.96
CA ASN A 37 4.68 -5.79 9.97
C ASN A 37 4.92 -5.17 11.36
N PRO A 38 3.92 -5.15 12.27
CA PRO A 38 4.03 -4.41 13.53
C PRO A 38 5.08 -4.98 14.47
N ILE A 39 5.39 -6.27 14.35
CA ILE A 39 6.34 -6.98 15.21
C ILE A 39 7.78 -6.80 14.71
N THR A 40 8.00 -6.95 13.40
CA THR A 40 9.35 -6.96 12.83
C THR A 40 9.76 -5.62 12.24
N SER A 41 8.83 -4.66 12.14
CA SER A 41 8.99 -3.38 11.44
C SER A 41 9.41 -3.48 9.97
N LYS A 42 9.42 -4.68 9.40
CA LYS A 42 9.76 -4.91 8.00
C LYS A 42 8.57 -4.60 7.09
N LEU A 43 8.87 -4.15 5.87
CA LEU A 43 7.88 -4.00 4.81
C LEU A 43 7.67 -5.35 4.13
N MET A 44 6.42 -5.79 4.12
CA MET A 44 6.01 -7.06 3.52
C MET A 44 5.00 -6.75 2.40
N PRO A 45 5.21 -7.29 1.18
CA PRO A 45 4.25 -7.09 0.10
C PRO A 45 2.89 -7.66 0.50
N LEU A 46 1.84 -6.87 0.32
CA LEU A 46 0.48 -7.32 0.58
C LEU A 46 0.08 -8.31 -0.50
N ARG A 47 -0.20 -9.56 -0.13
CA ARG A 47 -0.70 -10.59 -1.06
C ARG A 47 -2.09 -11.12 -0.70
N LEU A 48 -2.60 -10.76 0.48
CA LEU A 48 -3.89 -11.18 1.00
C LEU A 48 -4.94 -10.10 0.80
N GLN A 49 -6.20 -10.53 0.67
CA GLN A 49 -7.38 -9.67 0.50
C GLN A 49 -7.45 -8.61 1.61
N LEU A 50 -8.06 -7.47 1.29
CA LEU A 50 -8.17 -6.34 2.20
C LEU A 50 -8.76 -6.77 3.55
N PRO A 51 -8.30 -6.19 4.67
CA PRO A 51 -8.74 -6.60 5.99
C PRO A 51 -10.28 -6.55 6.06
N PRO A 52 -10.93 -7.64 6.49
CA PRO A 52 -12.39 -7.65 6.61
C PRO A 52 -12.81 -6.60 7.65
N ASN A 53 -13.98 -5.97 7.43
CA ASN A 53 -14.62 -4.98 8.32
C ASN A 53 -14.16 -3.52 8.23
N ASN A 54 -13.66 -3.05 7.08
CA ASN A 54 -13.39 -1.62 6.86
C ASN A 54 -12.44 -1.01 7.92
N ASN A 55 -11.52 -1.83 8.42
CA ASN A 55 -10.56 -1.41 9.44
C ASN A 55 -9.50 -0.51 8.80
N ALA A 56 -9.05 0.52 9.52
CA ALA A 56 -8.07 1.47 9.02
C ALA A 56 -6.76 0.74 8.68
N MET A 57 -6.30 0.87 7.44
CA MET A 57 -5.08 0.23 6.95
C MET A 57 -4.05 1.29 6.57
N HIS A 58 -2.84 1.16 7.11
CA HIS A 58 -1.70 1.97 6.69
C HIS A 58 -0.92 1.21 5.61
N VAL A 59 -0.98 1.73 4.38
CA VAL A 59 -0.27 1.17 3.23
C VAL A 59 0.92 2.05 2.87
N VAL A 60 2.00 1.41 2.42
CA VAL A 60 3.18 2.08 1.88
C VAL A 60 3.32 1.68 0.43
N LEU A 61 3.33 2.66 -0.48
CA LEU A 61 3.74 2.42 -1.87
C LEU A 61 5.26 2.37 -1.92
N VAL A 62 5.76 1.35 -2.61
CA VAL A 62 7.19 1.21 -2.89
C VAL A 62 7.34 0.95 -4.38
N HIS A 63 8.21 1.73 -5.04
CA HIS A 63 8.56 1.49 -6.43
C HIS A 63 9.30 0.15 -6.54
N GLU A 64 8.99 -0.67 -7.54
CA GLU A 64 9.60 -2.00 -7.70
C GLU A 64 11.13 -1.95 -7.80
N SER A 65 11.67 -0.87 -8.36
CA SER A 65 13.12 -0.64 -8.44
C SER A 65 13.79 -0.33 -7.09
N SER A 66 13.02 -0.14 -6.01
CA SER A 66 13.56 0.18 -4.69
C SER A 66 14.32 -1.02 -4.11
N LYS A 67 15.58 -0.80 -3.72
CA LYS A 67 16.44 -1.81 -3.06
C LYS A 67 16.11 -2.00 -1.58
N GLY A 68 14.85 -2.30 -1.25
CA GLY A 68 14.42 -2.70 0.08
C GLY A 68 14.52 -4.22 0.23
N SER A 69 15.10 -4.70 1.33
CA SER A 69 15.11 -6.14 1.64
C SER A 69 13.70 -6.59 2.05
N PHE A 70 12.90 -7.04 1.07
CA PHE A 70 11.62 -7.71 1.31
C PHE A 70 11.88 -9.15 1.77
N LEU A 71 12.13 -9.34 3.07
CA LEU A 71 12.34 -10.65 3.72
C LEU A 71 11.49 -10.79 4.99
#